data_AF-A0A2N7WSN8-F1
#
_entry.id   AF-A0A2N7WSN8-F1
#
_cell.length_a   1.000
_cell.length_b   1.000
_cell.length_c   1.000
_cell.angle_alpha   90.00
_cell.angle_beta   90.00
_cell.angle_gamma   90.00
#
_symmetry.space_group_name_H-M   'P 1'
#
loop_
_entity.id
_entity.type
_entity.pdbx_description
1 polymer ?
#
loop_
_entity_poly.entity_id
_entity_poly.type
_entity_poly.pdbx_seq_one_letter_code
_entity_poly.pdbx_strand_id
1 'polypeptide(L)'
;MAKTSASPFNLAERAIISLYDGGVLSPAVLERLLAAFSQANPDWETEPTERSVDGRSLHEVVALTMLPGESPRAARKSFTSVIEHIAGTAKAKKSARKPTKEEDEEPSAEDDDSAELAEQLSGRTGSMSTTRGASGGGKSKTKADETSTKPPAKTAAFNPLMNAAAPRKGRS
;
A
#
# COMPACT_ATOMS: atom_id res chain seq x y z
N MET A 1 -20.61 -40.37 5.45
CA MET A 1 -20.09 -39.02 5.76
C MET A 1 -18.77 -38.85 5.04
N ALA A 2 -18.76 -38.21 3.88
CA ALA A 2 -17.54 -38.02 3.10
C ALA A 2 -16.65 -37.00 3.81
N LYS A 3 -15.53 -37.46 4.36
CA LYS A 3 -14.42 -36.59 4.74
C LYS A 3 -13.72 -36.23 3.44
N THR A 4 -14.23 -35.20 2.76
CA THR A 4 -13.50 -34.58 1.67
C THR A 4 -12.25 -33.98 2.30
N SER A 5 -11.09 -34.59 2.03
CA SER A 5 -9.81 -33.97 2.33
C SER A 5 -9.81 -32.60 1.65
N ALA A 6 -9.94 -31.53 2.43
CA ALA A 6 -10.02 -30.19 1.88
C ALA A 6 -8.74 -29.91 1.09
N SER A 7 -8.89 -29.48 -0.17
CA SER A 7 -7.76 -29.00 -0.97
C SER A 7 -7.04 -27.88 -0.20
N PRO A 8 -5.70 -27.77 -0.28
CA PRO A 8 -4.97 -26.66 0.31
C PRO A 8 -5.53 -25.29 -0.15
N PHE A 9 -6.05 -25.21 -1.38
CA PHE A 9 -6.75 -24.03 -1.88
C PHE A 9 -8.02 -23.73 -1.06
N ASN A 10 -8.91 -24.70 -0.88
CA ASN A 10 -10.14 -24.52 -0.11
C ASN A 10 -9.87 -24.15 1.35
N LEU A 11 -8.76 -24.64 1.93
CA LEU A 11 -8.34 -24.27 3.27
C LEU A 11 -7.88 -22.80 3.32
N ALA A 12 -7.08 -22.38 2.34
CA ALA A 12 -6.61 -21.00 2.23
C ALA A 12 -7.78 -20.04 1.97
N GLU A 13 -8.70 -20.39 1.07
CA GLU A 13 -9.91 -19.65 0.76
C GLU A 13 -10.74 -19.39 2.04
N ARG A 14 -11.08 -20.44 2.79
CA ARG A 14 -11.76 -20.36 4.09
C ARG A 14 -11.07 -19.45 5.08
N ALA A 15 -9.75 -19.62 5.21
CA ALA A 15 -8.97 -18.85 6.17
C ALA A 15 -8.96 -17.35 5.81
N ILE A 16 -8.79 -17.02 4.53
CA ILE A 16 -8.75 -15.63 4.06
C ILE A 16 -10.13 -14.98 4.23
N ILE A 17 -11.21 -15.66 3.81
CA ILE A 17 -12.57 -15.12 3.91
C ILE A 17 -12.97 -14.92 5.37
N SER A 18 -12.73 -15.90 6.25
CA SER A 18 -13.07 -15.75 7.67
C SER A 18 -12.31 -14.63 8.38
N LEU A 19 -11.04 -14.40 8.02
CA LEU A 19 -10.27 -13.26 8.55
C LEU A 19 -10.78 -11.92 8.01
N TYR A 20 -11.21 -11.89 6.74
CA TYR A 20 -11.81 -10.72 6.12
C TYR A 20 -13.14 -10.35 6.79
N ASP A 21 -14.04 -11.33 6.94
CA ASP A 21 -15.32 -11.15 7.61
C ASP A 21 -15.15 -10.78 9.10
N GLY A 22 -14.08 -11.29 9.73
CA GLY A 22 -13.69 -10.92 11.08
C GLY A 22 -13.07 -9.53 11.22
N GLY A 23 -12.81 -8.82 10.11
CA GLY A 23 -12.21 -7.49 10.11
C GLY A 23 -10.74 -7.45 10.55
N VAL A 24 -10.06 -8.61 10.56
CA VAL A 24 -8.66 -8.75 11.00
C VAL A 24 -7.70 -8.97 9.83
N LEU A 25 -8.21 -9.06 8.60
CA LEU A 25 -7.41 -9.20 7.39
C LEU A 25 -6.76 -7.86 7.01
N SER A 26 -5.51 -7.67 7.44
CA SER A 26 -4.63 -6.59 6.96
C SER A 26 -3.69 -7.11 5.86
N PRO A 27 -3.09 -6.22 5.03
CA PRO A 27 -2.16 -6.64 3.98
C PRO A 27 -1.02 -7.54 4.49
N ALA A 28 -0.42 -7.18 5.64
CA ALA A 28 0.66 -7.95 6.25
C ALA A 28 0.21 -9.34 6.76
N VAL A 29 -1.04 -9.48 7.20
CA VAL A 29 -1.60 -10.78 7.61
C VAL A 29 -1.81 -11.66 6.38
N LEU A 30 -2.34 -11.09 5.31
CA LEU A 30 -2.57 -11.79 4.06
C LEU A 30 -1.26 -12.31 3.45
N GLU A 31 -0.21 -11.49 3.41
CA GLU A 31 1.12 -11.91 2.94
C GLU A 31 1.66 -13.12 3.70
N ARG A 32 1.60 -13.09 5.04
CA ARG A 32 2.09 -14.19 5.89
C ARG A 32 1.29 -15.47 5.65
N LEU A 33 -0.01 -15.33 5.48
CA LEU A 33 -0.90 -16.47 5.26
C LEU A 33 -0.66 -17.09 3.88
N LEU A 34 -0.57 -16.28 2.83
CA LEU A 34 -0.19 -16.73 1.49
C LEU A 34 1.20 -17.37 1.47
N ALA A 35 2.17 -16.80 2.18
CA ALA A 35 3.51 -17.37 2.33
C ALA A 35 3.47 -18.73 3.08
N ALA A 36 2.62 -18.90 4.09
CA ALA A 36 2.44 -20.17 4.78
C ALA A 36 1.84 -21.24 3.84
N PHE A 37 0.79 -20.87 3.09
CA PHE A 37 0.15 -21.77 2.13
C PHE A 37 1.01 -22.09 0.91
N SER A 38 1.95 -21.22 0.52
CA SER A 38 2.88 -21.49 -0.58
C SER A 38 3.67 -22.80 -0.41
N GLN A 39 3.85 -23.28 0.82
CA GLN A 39 4.53 -24.55 1.10
C GLN A 39 3.70 -25.78 0.71
N ALA A 40 2.37 -25.63 0.71
CA ALA A 40 1.42 -26.69 0.37
C ALA A 40 1.07 -26.73 -1.12
N ASN A 41 1.65 -25.85 -1.94
CA ASN A 41 1.39 -25.69 -3.38
C ASN A 41 -0.11 -25.72 -3.74
N PRO A 42 -0.94 -24.82 -3.18
CA PRO A 42 -2.32 -24.67 -3.59
C PRO A 42 -2.42 -24.26 -5.07
N ASP A 43 -3.43 -24.80 -5.75
CA ASP A 43 -3.78 -24.38 -7.10
C ASP A 43 -4.57 -23.07 -7.04
N TRP A 44 -3.87 -21.95 -7.25
CA TRP A 44 -4.46 -20.61 -7.20
C TRP A 44 -5.33 -20.28 -8.43
N GLU A 45 -5.31 -21.09 -9.49
CA GLU A 45 -6.18 -20.90 -10.66
C GLU A 45 -7.58 -21.53 -10.48
N THR A 46 -7.78 -22.27 -9.40
CA THR A 46 -9.07 -22.86 -9.03
C THR A 46 -10.13 -21.77 -8.82
N GLU A 47 -11.34 -22.01 -9.32
CA GLU A 47 -12.49 -21.09 -9.15
C GLU A 47 -12.89 -21.03 -7.66
N PRO A 48 -12.99 -19.82 -7.05
CA PRO A 48 -13.42 -19.66 -5.66
C PRO A 48 -14.83 -20.21 -5.44
N THR A 49 -14.99 -21.03 -4.40
CA THR A 49 -16.28 -21.63 -4.02
C THR A 49 -16.98 -20.87 -2.91
N GLU A 50 -16.22 -20.18 -2.06
CA GLU A 50 -16.73 -19.46 -0.91
C GLU A 50 -16.86 -17.97 -1.19
N ARG A 51 -17.75 -17.34 -0.42
CA ARG A 51 -18.05 -15.92 -0.49
C ARG A 51 -18.05 -15.34 0.92
N SER A 52 -17.52 -14.14 1.05
CA SER A 52 -17.61 -13.34 2.28
C SER A 52 -19.04 -12.88 2.55
N VAL A 53 -19.26 -12.31 3.74
CA VAL A 53 -20.56 -11.77 4.17
C VAL A 53 -21.07 -10.66 3.25
N ASP A 54 -20.16 -9.89 2.63
CA ASP A 54 -20.47 -8.86 1.65
C ASP A 54 -20.54 -9.39 0.19
N GLY A 55 -20.48 -10.70 -0.02
CA GLY A 55 -20.64 -11.37 -1.32
C GLY A 55 -19.39 -11.39 -2.20
N ARG A 56 -18.24 -10.95 -1.67
CA ARG A 56 -16.97 -10.93 -2.39
C ARG A 56 -16.33 -12.31 -2.46
N SER A 57 -15.72 -12.59 -3.59
CA SER A 57 -14.89 -13.77 -3.81
C SER A 57 -13.48 -13.59 -3.24
N LEU A 58 -12.76 -14.70 -3.08
CA LEU A 58 -11.34 -14.68 -2.66
C LEU A 58 -10.51 -13.68 -3.49
N HIS A 59 -10.66 -13.68 -4.81
CA HIS A 59 -9.90 -12.81 -5.70
C HIS A 59 -10.17 -11.32 -5.41
N GLU A 60 -11.44 -10.96 -5.19
CA GLU A 60 -11.83 -9.59 -4.88
C GLU A 60 -11.31 -9.18 -3.50
N VAL A 61 -11.40 -10.05 -2.50
CA VAL A 61 -10.88 -9.78 -1.14
C VAL A 61 -9.38 -9.51 -1.18
N VAL A 62 -8.61 -10.34 -1.89
CA VAL A 62 -7.16 -10.17 -2.04
C VAL A 62 -6.81 -8.90 -2.82
N ALA A 63 -7.51 -8.64 -3.93
CA ALA A 63 -7.28 -7.41 -4.71
C ALA A 63 -7.59 -6.16 -3.88
N LEU A 64 -8.71 -6.14 -3.15
CA LEU A 64 -9.10 -4.99 -2.33
C LEU A 64 -8.16 -4.73 -1.16
N THR A 65 -7.60 -5.79 -0.57
CA THR A 65 -6.67 -5.67 0.56
C THR A 65 -5.28 -5.26 0.14
N MET A 66 -4.75 -5.83 -0.96
CA MET A 66 -3.38 -5.56 -1.40
C MET A 66 -3.27 -4.39 -2.38
N LEU A 67 -4.33 -4.11 -3.15
CA LEU A 67 -4.34 -3.12 -4.23
C LEU A 67 -5.56 -2.19 -4.07
N PRO A 68 -5.56 -1.32 -3.04
CA PRO A 68 -6.68 -0.42 -2.79
C PRO A 68 -6.86 0.54 -3.98
N GLY A 69 -8.10 0.62 -4.48
CA GLY A 69 -8.46 1.48 -5.61
C GLY A 69 -8.56 0.77 -6.96
N GLU A 70 -8.16 -0.51 -7.04
CA GLU A 70 -8.43 -1.30 -8.25
C GLU A 70 -9.91 -1.67 -8.39
N SER A 71 -10.36 -1.76 -9.64
CA SER A 71 -11.73 -2.17 -9.94
C SER A 71 -11.91 -3.67 -9.68
N PRO A 72 -13.05 -4.11 -9.11
CA PRO A 72 -13.31 -5.54 -8.86
C PRO A 72 -13.39 -6.37 -10.16
N ARG A 73 -13.61 -5.73 -11.32
CA ARG A 73 -13.61 -6.41 -12.63
C ARG A 73 -12.24 -6.97 -13.02
N ALA A 74 -11.16 -6.40 -12.51
CA ALA A 74 -9.80 -6.86 -12.75
C ALA A 74 -9.30 -7.84 -11.68
N ALA A 75 -10.10 -8.12 -10.65
CA ALA A 75 -9.67 -8.80 -9.43
C ALA A 75 -8.94 -10.13 -9.67
N ARG A 76 -9.36 -10.94 -10.66
CA ARG A 76 -8.67 -12.20 -10.98
C ARG A 76 -7.24 -11.99 -11.49
N LYS A 77 -7.03 -11.00 -12.37
CA LYS A 77 -5.69 -10.66 -12.89
C LYS A 77 -4.80 -10.10 -11.79
N SER A 78 -5.37 -9.17 -11.01
CA SER A 78 -4.72 -8.56 -9.86
C SER A 78 -4.31 -9.59 -8.82
N PHE A 79 -5.20 -10.55 -8.55
CA PHE A 79 -4.95 -11.68 -7.66
C PHE A 79 -3.75 -12.51 -8.14
N THR A 80 -3.73 -12.96 -9.40
CA THR A 80 -2.59 -13.73 -9.94
C THR A 80 -1.28 -12.96 -9.79
N SER A 81 -1.27 -11.66 -10.11
CA SER A 81 -0.09 -10.80 -9.95
C SER A 81 0.39 -10.70 -8.50
N VAL A 82 -0.52 -10.54 -7.53
CA VAL A 82 -0.22 -10.51 -6.10
C VAL A 82 0.37 -11.84 -5.63
N ILE A 83 -0.24 -12.95 -6.03
CA ILE A 83 0.21 -14.30 -5.67
C ILE A 83 1.60 -14.57 -6.24
N GLU A 84 1.85 -14.23 -7.51
CA GLU A 84 3.16 -14.36 -8.14
C GLU A 84 4.23 -13.52 -7.42
N HIS A 85 3.91 -12.28 -7.07
CA HIS A 85 4.81 -11.40 -6.32
C HIS A 85 5.17 -11.99 -4.94
N ILE A 86 4.18 -12.46 -4.18
CA ILE A 86 4.40 -13.02 -2.84
C ILE A 86 5.14 -14.36 -2.92
N ALA A 87 4.80 -15.21 -3.90
CA ALA A 87 5.50 -16.47 -4.11
C ALA A 87 6.96 -16.24 -4.55
N GLY A 88 7.22 -15.23 -5.38
CA GLY A 88 8.56 -14.82 -5.79
C GLY A 88 9.41 -14.32 -4.62
N THR A 89 8.86 -13.42 -3.79
CA THR A 89 9.56 -12.88 -2.62
C THR A 89 9.80 -13.93 -1.54
N ALA A 90 8.86 -14.87 -1.33
CA ALA A 90 9.04 -15.98 -0.39
C ALA A 90 10.21 -16.92 -0.78
N LYS A 91 10.46 -17.11 -2.08
CA LYS A 91 11.61 -17.88 -2.58
C LYS A 91 12.92 -17.15 -2.37
N ALA A 92 12.97 -15.85 -2.67
CA ALA A 92 14.17 -15.02 -2.46
C ALA A 92 14.60 -14.99 -0.97
N LYS A 93 13.65 -14.87 -0.04
CA LYS A 93 13.93 -14.85 1.40
C LYS A 93 14.42 -16.19 1.96
N LYS A 94 14.07 -17.31 1.33
CA LYS A 94 14.60 -18.65 1.69
C LYS A 94 16.05 -18.82 1.23
N SER A 95 16.42 -18.28 0.08
CA SER A 95 17.82 -18.27 -0.39
C SER A 95 18.74 -17.40 0.46
N ALA A 96 18.22 -16.30 1.03
CA ALA A 96 18.96 -15.41 1.94
C ALA A 96 19.12 -15.94 3.39
N ARG A 97 18.54 -17.11 3.72
CA ARG A 97 18.61 -17.73 5.06
C ARG A 97 19.47 -18.99 5.10
N LYS A 98 20.42 -19.15 4.18
CA LYS A 98 21.55 -20.05 4.42
C LYS A 98 22.41 -19.44 5.55
N PRO A 99 22.87 -20.22 6.54
CA PRO A 99 23.85 -19.73 7.49
C PRO A 99 25.13 -19.47 6.70
N THR A 100 25.46 -18.20 6.48
CA THR A 100 26.77 -17.78 5.99
C THR A 100 27.78 -18.16 7.07
N LYS A 101 28.45 -19.30 6.85
CA LYS A 101 29.79 -19.51 7.35
C LYS A 101 30.68 -18.54 6.56
N GLU A 102 31.44 -17.75 7.29
CA GLU A 102 32.43 -16.80 6.81
C GLU A 102 33.23 -17.38 5.64
N GLU A 103 33.27 -16.67 4.51
CA GLU A 103 34.44 -16.60 3.66
C GLU A 103 34.30 -15.37 2.74
N ASP A 104 35.36 -14.57 2.83
CA ASP A 104 35.71 -13.34 2.15
C ASP A 104 35.88 -13.58 0.64
N GLU A 105 35.17 -12.82 -0.20
CA GLU A 105 35.58 -12.49 -1.59
C GLU A 105 34.53 -11.56 -2.26
N GLU A 106 34.83 -10.27 -2.29
CA GLU A 106 34.57 -9.42 -3.46
C GLU A 106 35.71 -9.65 -4.49
N PRO A 107 35.63 -9.29 -5.80
CA PRO A 107 34.84 -8.17 -6.35
C PRO A 107 34.24 -8.38 -7.77
N SER A 108 33.58 -7.31 -8.26
CA SER A 108 33.27 -6.94 -9.67
C SER A 108 31.83 -7.19 -10.10
N ALA A 109 31.20 -6.36 -10.92
CA ALA A 109 31.35 -4.97 -11.36
C ALA A 109 30.09 -4.71 -12.20
N GLU A 110 29.75 -3.44 -12.38
CA GLU A 110 28.78 -2.91 -13.36
C GLU A 110 27.29 -2.94 -12.95
N ASP A 111 26.86 -1.83 -12.32
CA ASP A 111 25.57 -1.22 -12.64
C ASP A 111 25.64 0.28 -12.30
N ASP A 112 26.19 1.05 -13.25
CA ASP A 112 26.42 2.51 -13.19
C ASP A 112 25.10 3.32 -13.17
N ASP A 113 23.95 2.66 -13.28
CA ASP A 113 22.62 3.30 -13.27
C ASP A 113 22.09 3.61 -11.85
N SER A 114 22.65 2.98 -10.82
CA SER A 114 22.20 3.19 -9.43
C SER A 114 22.75 4.48 -8.79
N ALA A 115 23.83 5.05 -9.34
CA ALA A 115 24.43 6.28 -8.83
C ALA A 115 23.67 7.55 -9.28
N GLU A 116 23.22 7.61 -10.54
CA GLU A 116 22.41 8.75 -11.04
C GLU A 116 21.04 8.83 -10.35
N LEU A 117 20.40 7.68 -10.08
CA LEU A 117 19.13 7.63 -9.35
C LEU A 117 19.28 8.09 -7.89
N ALA A 118 20.42 7.79 -7.26
CA ALA A 118 20.72 8.25 -5.90
C ALA A 118 20.94 9.77 -5.84
N GLU A 119 21.56 10.38 -6.88
CA GLU A 119 21.70 11.84 -6.97
C GLU A 119 20.36 12.55 -7.24
N GLN A 120 19.43 11.95 -7.99
CA GLN A 120 18.09 12.53 -8.21
C GLN A 120 17.20 12.46 -6.97
N LEU A 121 17.32 11.42 -6.15
CA LEU A 121 16.54 11.23 -4.93
C LEU A 121 17.09 12.01 -3.72
N SER A 122 18.39 12.33 -3.71
CA SER A 122 19.03 13.17 -2.70
C SER A 122 18.87 14.64 -3.07
N GLY A 123 17.64 15.14 -2.94
CA GLY A 123 17.23 16.48 -3.34
C GLY A 123 18.19 17.58 -2.89
N ARG A 124 19.00 18.09 -3.82
CA ARG A 124 19.73 19.35 -3.65
C ARG A 124 18.79 20.50 -3.96
N THR A 125 18.08 20.95 -2.92
CA THR A 125 17.60 22.33 -2.86
C THR A 125 18.82 23.25 -2.86
N GLY A 126 19.14 23.90 -3.98
CA GLY A 126 20.14 24.95 -3.97
C GLY A 126 20.78 25.24 -5.32
N SER A 127 20.55 26.48 -5.78
CA SER A 127 21.30 27.19 -6.82
C SER A 127 20.82 27.01 -8.26
N MET A 128 19.63 27.54 -8.55
CA MET A 128 19.34 28.09 -9.87
C MET A 128 19.94 29.52 -9.92
N SER A 129 21.26 29.61 -10.07
CA SER A 129 21.94 30.86 -10.44
C SER A 129 21.83 31.05 -11.95
N THR A 130 20.69 31.56 -12.42
CA THR A 130 20.58 32.10 -13.78
C THR A 130 21.10 33.53 -13.80
N THR A 131 22.40 33.69 -13.94
CA THR A 131 22.99 34.94 -14.45
C THR A 131 22.71 35.05 -15.94
N ARG A 132 21.58 35.68 -16.28
CA ARG A 132 21.31 36.26 -17.60
C ARG A 132 20.64 37.61 -17.39
N GLY A 133 21.32 38.69 -17.75
CA GLY A 133 20.72 40.03 -17.71
C GLY A 133 21.71 41.18 -17.75
N ALA A 134 22.50 41.28 -18.82
CA ALA A 134 23.10 42.55 -19.23
C ALA A 134 22.57 42.90 -20.63
N SER A 135 21.76 43.96 -20.68
CA SER A 135 21.41 44.83 -21.82
C SER A 135 19.89 45.07 -21.93
N GLY A 136 19.54 46.34 -22.14
CA GLY A 136 18.21 46.74 -22.61
C GLY A 136 17.43 47.55 -21.58
N GLY A 137 17.49 48.87 -21.71
CA GLY A 137 16.79 49.81 -20.85
C GLY A 137 15.28 49.88 -21.08
N GLY A 138 14.61 50.66 -20.23
CA GLY A 138 13.20 50.96 -20.37
C GLY A 138 12.65 51.68 -19.15
N LYS A 139 12.59 53.00 -19.22
CA LYS A 139 11.87 53.88 -18.29
C LYS A 139 10.38 53.51 -18.18
N SER A 140 9.78 54.01 -17.09
CA SER A 140 8.36 54.34 -16.88
C SER A 140 7.49 53.22 -16.27
N LYS A 141 6.44 53.47 -15.46
CA LYS A 141 5.95 54.56 -14.61
C LYS A 141 4.65 54.00 -13.99
N THR A 142 4.45 54.17 -12.67
CA THR A 142 3.15 54.26 -11.94
C THR A 142 2.12 53.12 -11.90
N LYS A 143 1.51 53.02 -10.71
CA LYS A 143 0.22 52.43 -10.25
C LYS A 143 0.40 51.14 -9.46
N ALA A 144 0.43 51.15 -8.13
CA ALA A 144 -0.68 51.41 -7.19
C ALA A 144 -1.87 50.44 -7.42
N ASP A 145 -1.89 49.36 -6.65
CA ASP A 145 -3.10 48.62 -6.31
C ASP A 145 -2.97 48.10 -4.86
N GLU A 146 -3.67 48.78 -3.96
CA GLU A 146 -3.83 48.38 -2.56
C GLU A 146 -4.86 47.24 -2.49
N THR A 147 -4.39 46.00 -2.41
CA THR A 147 -5.23 44.88 -1.96
C THR A 147 -4.94 44.59 -0.49
N SER A 148 -5.74 45.23 0.38
CA SER A 148 -5.79 44.96 1.82
C SER A 148 -6.06 43.47 2.08
N THR A 149 -5.01 42.72 2.41
CA THR A 149 -5.11 41.35 2.93
C THR A 149 -5.49 41.41 4.40
N LYS A 150 -6.79 41.42 4.69
CA LYS A 150 -7.28 41.13 6.05
C LYS A 150 -7.05 39.63 6.33
N PRO A 151 -6.43 39.24 7.45
CA PRO A 151 -6.33 37.83 7.83
C PRO A 151 -7.74 37.29 8.15
N PRO A 152 -8.04 36.01 7.81
CA PRO A 152 -9.30 35.41 8.18
C PRO A 152 -9.46 35.39 9.71
N ALA A 153 -10.66 35.73 10.19
CA ALA A 153 -11.01 35.67 11.60
C ALA A 153 -10.71 34.27 12.13
N LYS A 154 -9.95 34.20 13.23
CA LYS A 154 -9.56 32.96 13.90
C LYS A 154 -10.82 32.11 14.13
N THR A 155 -10.93 31.00 13.41
CA THR A 155 -12.02 30.05 13.60
C THR A 155 -11.98 29.57 15.04
N ALA A 156 -13.10 29.72 15.75
CA ALA A 156 -13.24 29.20 17.09
C ALA A 156 -12.91 27.70 17.06
N ALA A 157 -11.93 27.30 17.88
CA ALA A 157 -11.45 25.92 17.93
C ALA A 157 -12.64 24.97 18.19
N PHE A 158 -12.71 23.89 17.42
CA PHE A 158 -13.74 22.87 17.54
C PHE A 158 -13.77 22.32 18.97
N ASN A 159 -14.84 22.61 19.71
CA ASN A 159 -15.06 22.09 21.05
C ASN A 159 -16.12 20.98 20.98
N PRO A 160 -15.72 19.69 20.99
CA PRO A 160 -16.66 18.58 20.87
C PRO A 160 -17.61 18.46 22.08
N LEU A 161 -17.31 19.14 23.20
CA LEU A 161 -18.16 19.13 24.39
C LEU A 161 -19.31 20.13 24.32
N MET A 162 -19.32 21.06 23.36
CA MET A 162 -20.39 22.06 23.26
C MET A 162 -21.76 21.46 22.92
N ASN A 163 -21.81 20.28 22.31
CA ASN A 163 -23.05 19.59 21.94
C ASN A 163 -23.31 18.31 22.75
N ALA A 164 -22.54 18.05 23.81
CA ALA A 164 -22.73 16.87 24.64
C ALA A 164 -23.94 17.06 25.56
N ALA A 165 -25.09 16.50 25.19
CA ALA A 165 -26.27 16.42 26.05
C ALA A 165 -26.18 15.18 26.97
N ALA A 166 -26.41 15.36 28.27
CA ALA A 166 -26.39 14.25 29.23
C ALA A 166 -27.57 13.28 28.99
N PRO A 167 -27.37 11.96 29.18
CA PRO A 167 -28.42 10.97 28.99
C PRO A 167 -29.55 11.19 30.00
N ARG A 168 -30.77 11.33 29.50
CA ARG A 168 -31.97 11.50 30.33
C ARG A 168 -32.22 10.20 31.09
N LYS A 169 -32.17 10.27 32.43
CA LYS A 169 -32.48 9.15 33.32
C LYS A 169 -33.96 8.77 33.13
N GLY A 170 -34.21 7.62 32.49
CA GLY A 170 -35.54 7.03 32.41
C GLY A 170 -36.04 6.69 33.81
N ARG A 171 -37.24 7.16 34.15
CA ARG A 171 -37.97 6.69 35.34
C ARG A 171 -38.42 5.26 35.05
N SER A 172 -37.90 4.32 35.83
CA SER A 172 -38.48 2.99 36.00
C SER A 172 -39.81 3.06 36.75
#